data_AF-A0A958P5E4-F1
#
_entry.id   AF-A0A958P5E4-F1
#
_cell.length_a   1.000
_cell.length_b   1.000
_cell.length_c   1.000
_cell.angle_alpha   90.00
_cell.angle_beta   90.00
_cell.angle_gamma   90.00
#
_symmetry.space_group_name_H-M   'P 1'
#
loop_
_entity.id
_entity.type
_entity.pdbx_description
1 polymer ?
#
loop_
_entity_poly.entity_id
_entity_poly.type
_entity_poly.pdbx_seq_one_letter_code
_entity_poly.pdbx_strand_id
1 'polypeptide(L)'
;MGKIDPQNNVVVNSRAIAKLQSTKQSHSDFVATAREQLLKSLIKAGLFADEARCMVDTWESGYFKTPGLRILYVLNRQEVEEILPVQVSPLPDELNRVFVGRIEILLDTVEEQVLTQILQQADQYDVLQLGRMAQPTLLRVQELARSKGLLTAELSAIIDTLISQIP
;
A
#
# COMPACT_ATOMS: atom_id res chain seq x y z
N MET A 1 -11.22 -16.38 -4.59
CA MET A 1 -10.34 -15.73 -5.60
C MET A 1 -11.20 -14.92 -6.56
N GLY A 2 -11.30 -13.61 -6.35
CA GLY A 2 -12.11 -12.71 -7.19
C GLY A 2 -11.67 -12.80 -8.66
N LYS A 3 -12.59 -13.21 -9.54
CA LYS A 3 -12.32 -13.24 -10.98
C LYS A 3 -12.26 -11.79 -11.48
N ILE A 4 -11.15 -11.41 -12.10
CA ILE A 4 -11.06 -10.16 -12.84
C ILE A 4 -12.07 -10.27 -14.00
N ASP A 5 -13.05 -9.37 -14.04
CA ASP A 5 -14.02 -9.33 -15.13
C ASP A 5 -13.29 -8.96 -16.43
N PRO A 6 -13.19 -9.89 -17.41
CA PRO A 6 -12.48 -9.64 -18.65
C PRO A 6 -13.08 -8.49 -19.45
N GLN A 7 -14.37 -8.18 -19.25
CA GLN A 7 -15.08 -7.12 -19.96
C GLN A 7 -14.70 -5.72 -19.48
N ASN A 8 -14.02 -5.59 -18.33
CA ASN A 8 -13.55 -4.32 -17.77
C ASN A 8 -12.02 -4.16 -17.83
N ASN A 9 -11.34 -4.94 -18.66
CA ASN A 9 -9.90 -4.82 -18.84
C ASN A 9 -9.56 -3.56 -19.67
N VAL A 10 -8.92 -2.59 -19.04
CA VAL A 10 -8.37 -1.40 -19.72
C VAL A 10 -6.88 -1.64 -19.97
N VAL A 11 -6.48 -1.71 -21.25
CA VAL A 11 -5.05 -1.76 -21.61
C VAL A 11 -4.42 -0.40 -21.31
N VAL A 12 -3.49 -0.37 -20.36
CA VAL A 12 -2.73 0.83 -19.99
C VAL A 12 -1.52 0.95 -20.92
N ASN A 13 -1.58 1.85 -21.89
CA ASN A 13 -0.47 2.20 -22.79
C ASN A 13 0.10 3.59 -22.46
N SER A 14 1.18 4.00 -23.13
CA SER A 14 1.85 5.29 -22.89
C SER A 14 0.91 6.49 -23.02
N ARG A 15 -0.08 6.44 -23.92
CA ARG A 15 -1.10 7.50 -24.07
C ARG A 15 -2.06 7.52 -22.88
N ALA A 16 -2.48 6.37 -22.39
CA ALA A 16 -3.31 6.26 -21.19
C ALA A 16 -2.56 6.79 -19.96
N ILE A 17 -1.27 6.45 -19.83
CA ILE A 17 -0.40 6.97 -18.77
C ILE A 17 -0.25 8.49 -18.86
N ALA A 18 0.05 9.03 -20.05
CA ALA A 18 0.18 10.48 -20.25
C ALA A 18 -1.14 11.21 -19.93
N LYS A 19 -2.28 10.62 -20.30
CA LYS A 19 -3.60 11.14 -19.94
C LYS A 19 -3.79 11.15 -18.41
N LEU A 20 -3.49 10.05 -17.72
CA LEU A 20 -3.58 9.97 -16.27
C LEU A 20 -2.67 11.00 -15.57
N GLN A 21 -1.46 11.19 -16.09
CA GLN A 21 -0.52 12.20 -15.61
C GLN A 21 -1.05 13.62 -15.83
N SER A 22 -1.66 13.90 -16.99
CA SER A 22 -2.26 15.20 -17.30
C SER A 22 -3.46 15.54 -16.42
N THR A 23 -4.14 14.52 -15.89
CA THR A 23 -5.27 14.66 -14.97
C THR A 23 -4.87 14.50 -13.50
N LYS A 24 -3.57 14.57 -13.19
CA LYS A 24 -3.07 14.45 -11.82
C LYS A 24 -3.69 15.55 -10.95
N GLN A 25 -4.50 15.14 -10.00
CA GLN A 25 -5.16 16.02 -9.05
C GLN A 25 -4.16 16.55 -8.01
N SER A 26 -4.51 17.66 -7.37
CA SER A 26 -3.84 18.06 -6.13
C SER A 26 -4.05 16.97 -5.07
N HIS A 27 -3.17 16.91 -4.07
CA HIS A 27 -3.29 15.91 -3.02
C HIS A 27 -4.63 16.03 -2.28
N SER A 28 -5.07 17.26 -1.94
CA SER A 28 -6.33 17.50 -1.25
C SER A 28 -7.54 17.04 -2.06
N ASP A 29 -7.57 17.32 -3.36
CA ASP A 29 -8.69 16.94 -4.23
C ASP A 29 -8.76 15.42 -4.41
N PHE A 30 -7.59 14.77 -4.53
CA PHE A 30 -7.49 13.32 -4.53
C PHE A 30 -8.03 12.73 -3.23
N VAL A 31 -7.60 13.25 -2.06
CA VAL A 31 -8.06 12.76 -0.76
C VAL A 31 -9.58 12.91 -0.62
N ALA A 32 -10.16 14.05 -1.00
CA ALA A 32 -11.60 14.25 -0.95
C ALA A 32 -12.34 13.21 -1.82
N THR A 33 -11.89 13.02 -3.07
CA THR A 33 -12.49 12.07 -4.01
C THR A 33 -12.34 10.61 -3.54
N ALA A 34 -11.15 10.22 -3.09
CA ALA A 34 -10.86 8.87 -2.64
C ALA A 34 -11.63 8.52 -1.35
N ARG A 35 -11.77 9.47 -0.43
CA ARG A 35 -12.59 9.32 0.77
C ARG A 35 -14.06 9.04 0.40
N GLU A 36 -14.63 9.82 -0.52
CA GLU A 36 -16.01 9.63 -0.95
C GLU A 36 -16.21 8.24 -1.60
N GLN A 37 -15.28 7.81 -2.45
CA GLN A 37 -15.35 6.49 -3.09
C GLN A 37 -15.23 5.34 -2.08
N LEU A 38 -14.33 5.46 -1.10
CA LEU A 38 -14.17 4.45 -0.05
C LEU A 38 -15.42 4.39 0.83
N LEU A 39 -16.00 5.53 1.24
CA LEU A 39 -17.25 5.59 2.00
C LEU A 39 -18.39 4.86 1.27
N LYS A 40 -18.60 5.18 -0.01
CA LYS A 40 -19.63 4.50 -0.82
C LYS A 40 -19.40 3.00 -0.90
N SER A 41 -18.15 2.56 -1.04
CA SER A 41 -17.79 1.14 -1.11
C SER A 41 -18.02 0.42 0.21
N LEU A 42 -17.72 1.06 1.34
CA LEU A 42 -17.94 0.53 2.70
C LEU A 42 -19.42 0.40 3.04
N ILE A 43 -20.22 1.42 2.71
CA ILE A 43 -21.68 1.38 2.89
C ILE A 43 -22.29 0.28 2.02
N LYS A 44 -21.87 0.20 0.76
CA LYS A 44 -22.30 -0.88 -0.16
C LYS A 44 -21.93 -2.27 0.36
N ALA A 45 -20.84 -2.38 1.11
CA ALA A 45 -20.40 -3.64 1.72
C ALA A 45 -21.13 -4.00 3.02
N GLY A 46 -21.95 -3.09 3.58
CA GLY A 46 -22.83 -3.37 4.70
C GLY A 46 -22.54 -2.60 5.98
N LEU A 47 -21.63 -1.61 5.98
CA LEU A 47 -21.50 -0.68 7.11
C LEU A 47 -22.62 0.37 7.10
N PHE A 48 -23.05 0.79 8.29
CA PHE A 48 -23.86 2.00 8.42
C PHE A 48 -23.05 3.25 8.03
N ALA A 49 -23.73 4.33 7.68
CA ALA A 49 -23.07 5.52 7.14
C ALA A 49 -22.10 6.19 8.14
N ASP A 50 -22.44 6.18 9.42
CA ASP A 50 -21.61 6.66 10.52
C ASP A 50 -20.44 5.71 10.81
N GLU A 51 -20.65 4.40 10.80
CA GLU A 51 -19.58 3.39 10.91
C GLU A 51 -18.54 3.53 9.79
N ALA A 52 -19.01 3.63 8.54
CA ALA A 52 -18.14 3.83 7.39
C ALA A 52 -17.33 5.12 7.52
N ARG A 53 -17.96 6.20 8.01
CA ARG A 53 -17.29 7.47 8.26
C ARG A 53 -16.24 7.36 9.36
N CYS A 54 -16.58 6.77 10.49
CA CYS A 54 -15.65 6.50 11.58
C CYS A 54 -14.44 5.69 11.09
N MET A 55 -14.64 4.66 10.27
CA MET A 55 -13.55 3.87 9.71
C MET A 55 -12.62 4.72 8.82
N VAL A 56 -13.17 5.49 7.89
CA VAL A 56 -12.36 6.33 6.99
C VAL A 56 -11.61 7.42 7.77
N ASP A 57 -12.25 8.04 8.76
CA ASP A 57 -11.63 9.08 9.59
C ASP A 57 -10.52 8.52 10.47
N THR A 58 -10.75 7.36 11.09
CA THR A 58 -9.74 6.68 11.95
C THR A 58 -8.46 6.37 11.17
N TRP A 59 -8.59 5.90 9.93
CA TRP A 59 -7.46 5.43 9.14
C TRP A 59 -6.95 6.44 8.10
N GLU A 60 -7.50 7.65 8.07
CA GLU A 60 -7.24 8.66 7.04
C GLU A 60 -5.74 8.90 6.83
N SER A 61 -5.00 9.06 7.93
CA SER A 61 -3.55 9.31 7.87
C SER A 61 -2.81 8.16 7.18
N GLY A 62 -3.11 6.91 7.57
CA GLY A 62 -2.48 5.72 7.01
C GLY A 62 -2.88 5.45 5.56
N TYR A 63 -4.11 5.78 5.18
CA TYR A 63 -4.63 5.56 3.83
C TYR A 63 -4.14 6.61 2.84
N PHE A 64 -4.22 7.89 3.21
CA PHE A 64 -4.09 8.98 2.25
C PHE A 64 -2.89 9.89 2.52
N LYS A 65 -2.48 10.08 3.78
CA LYS A 65 -1.47 11.12 4.13
C LYS A 65 -0.03 10.61 4.16
N THR A 66 0.20 9.33 3.87
CA THR A 66 1.54 8.77 3.78
C THR A 66 2.00 8.71 2.30
N PRO A 67 3.29 8.93 1.99
CA PRO A 67 3.86 8.74 0.65
C PRO A 67 3.97 7.26 0.26
N GLY A 68 3.77 6.93 -1.02
CA GLY A 68 3.86 5.57 -1.57
C GLY A 68 2.62 5.12 -2.36
N LEU A 69 2.74 3.98 -3.05
CA LEU A 69 1.65 3.38 -3.81
C LEU A 69 0.92 2.35 -2.95
N ARG A 70 -0.42 2.44 -2.92
CA ARG A 70 -1.28 1.56 -2.13
C ARG A 70 -2.51 1.13 -2.88
N ILE A 71 -2.93 -0.10 -2.58
CA ILE A 71 -4.26 -0.60 -2.93
C ILE A 71 -5.07 -0.72 -1.64
N LEU A 72 -6.23 -0.09 -1.63
CA LEU A 72 -7.28 -0.33 -0.64
C LEU A 72 -8.39 -1.11 -1.33
N TYR A 73 -8.82 -2.22 -0.73
CA TYR A 73 -9.91 -3.03 -1.28
C TYR A 73 -10.79 -3.56 -0.16
N VAL A 74 -12.08 -3.67 -0.44
CA VAL A 74 -13.03 -4.30 0.49
C VAL A 74 -13.01 -5.80 0.24
N LEU A 75 -12.80 -6.59 1.31
CA LEU A 75 -12.73 -8.04 1.21
C LEU A 75 -14.11 -8.65 0.95
N ASN A 76 -14.13 -9.81 0.28
CA ASN A 76 -15.34 -10.59 0.15
C ASN A 76 -15.74 -11.18 1.52
N ARG A 77 -17.00 -10.98 1.92
CA ARG A 77 -17.52 -11.44 3.20
C ARG A 77 -17.40 -12.96 3.39
N GLN A 78 -17.70 -13.75 2.36
CA GLN A 78 -17.64 -15.21 2.46
C GLN A 78 -16.20 -15.68 2.75
N GLU A 79 -15.21 -15.13 2.03
CA GLU A 79 -13.80 -15.45 2.25
C GLU A 79 -13.36 -15.07 3.68
N VAL A 80 -13.85 -13.95 4.20
CA VAL A 80 -13.59 -13.52 5.59
C VAL A 80 -14.20 -14.49 6.60
N GLU A 81 -15.44 -14.92 6.42
CA GLU A 81 -16.10 -15.85 7.35
C GLU A 81 -15.44 -17.24 7.35
N GLU A 82 -14.94 -17.70 6.21
CA GLU A 82 -14.21 -18.96 6.09
C GLU A 82 -12.85 -18.91 6.81
N ILE A 83 -12.12 -17.79 6.72
CA ILE A 83 -10.77 -17.64 7.29
C ILE A 83 -10.83 -17.22 8.77
N LEU A 84 -11.76 -16.32 9.11
CA LEU A 84 -11.91 -15.71 10.44
C LEU A 84 -13.34 -15.88 10.94
N PRO A 85 -13.76 -17.11 11.28
CA PRO A 85 -15.10 -17.36 11.80
C PRO A 85 -15.28 -16.66 13.15
N VAL A 86 -16.44 -16.05 13.35
CA VAL A 86 -16.80 -15.39 14.60
C VAL A 86 -17.93 -16.15 15.29
N GLN A 87 -17.73 -16.44 16.57
CA GLN A 87 -18.75 -17.01 17.46
C GLN A 87 -18.93 -16.05 18.63
N VAL A 88 -20.15 -15.54 18.80
CA VAL A 88 -20.50 -14.60 19.89
C VAL A 88 -21.77 -15.10 20.57
N SER A 89 -21.82 -15.01 21.90
CA SER A 89 -22.99 -15.37 22.70
C SER A 89 -23.28 -14.28 23.75
N PRO A 90 -24.51 -13.74 23.81
CA PRO A 90 -25.64 -14.03 22.92
C PRO A 90 -25.39 -13.54 21.48
N LEU A 91 -26.06 -14.15 20.51
CA LEU A 91 -25.96 -13.73 19.11
C LEU A 91 -26.66 -12.36 18.95
N PRO A 92 -26.02 -11.36 18.29
CA PRO A 92 -26.68 -10.10 17.98
C PRO A 92 -27.78 -10.31 16.94
N ASP A 93 -28.75 -9.40 16.89
CA ASP A 93 -29.85 -9.41 15.91
C ASP A 93 -29.32 -9.30 14.47
N GLU A 94 -28.27 -8.50 14.27
CA GLU A 94 -27.56 -8.38 13.00
C GLU A 94 -26.04 -8.42 13.24
N LEU A 95 -25.33 -9.19 12.41
CA LEU A 95 -23.87 -9.22 12.38
C LEU A 95 -23.39 -8.82 10.99
N ASN A 96 -22.87 -7.60 10.85
CA ASN A 96 -22.22 -7.13 9.63
C ASN A 96 -20.73 -6.95 9.87
N ARG A 97 -19.91 -7.54 9.00
CA ARG A 97 -18.45 -7.52 9.08
C ARG A 97 -17.89 -7.06 7.75
N VAL A 98 -17.25 -5.90 7.76
CA VAL A 98 -16.60 -5.32 6.58
C VAL A 98 -15.12 -5.14 6.88
N PHE A 99 -14.27 -5.67 6.00
CA PHE A 99 -12.83 -5.61 6.11
C PHE A 99 -12.26 -4.82 4.94
N VAL A 100 -11.29 -3.94 5.25
CA VAL A 100 -10.49 -3.26 4.24
C VAL A 100 -9.09 -3.83 4.27
N GLY A 101 -8.70 -4.43 3.15
CA GLY A 101 -7.32 -4.81 2.90
C GLY A 101 -6.54 -3.59 2.45
N ARG A 102 -5.35 -3.41 3.02
CA ARG A 102 -4.39 -2.39 2.63
C ARG A 102 -3.10 -3.07 2.21
N ILE A 103 -2.72 -2.87 0.95
CA ILE A 103 -1.49 -3.43 0.37
C ILE A 103 -0.60 -2.27 0.00
N GLU A 104 0.63 -2.26 0.52
CA GLU A 104 1.71 -1.37 0.05
C GLU A 104 2.38 -2.02 -1.15
N ILE A 105 2.67 -1.20 -2.18
CA ILE A 105 3.39 -1.65 -3.37
C ILE A 105 4.73 -0.93 -3.41
N LEU A 106 5.80 -1.71 -3.32
CA LEU A 106 7.14 -1.23 -3.67
C LEU A 106 7.32 -1.37 -5.18
N LEU A 107 7.66 -0.28 -5.85
CA LEU A 107 7.90 -0.26 -7.29
C LEU A 107 9.37 -0.54 -7.57
N ASP A 108 9.66 -1.25 -8.66
CA ASP A 108 11.03 -1.53 -9.12
C ASP A 108 11.84 -0.23 -9.30
N THR A 109 11.19 0.84 -9.77
CA THR A 109 11.80 2.17 -9.91
C THR A 109 12.25 2.77 -8.58
N VAL A 110 11.54 2.47 -7.48
CA VAL A 110 11.93 2.88 -6.13
C VAL A 110 13.11 2.04 -5.66
N GLU A 111 13.10 0.72 -5.88
CA GLU A 111 14.25 -0.15 -5.55
C GLU A 111 15.53 0.33 -6.26
N GLU A 112 15.46 0.65 -7.56
CA GLU A 112 16.58 1.15 -8.34
C GLU A 112 17.07 2.54 -7.89
N GLN A 113 16.13 3.44 -7.58
CA GLN A 113 16.47 4.76 -7.07
C GLN A 113 17.20 4.68 -5.72
N VAL A 114 16.68 3.89 -4.78
CA VAL A 114 17.29 3.72 -3.45
C VAL A 114 18.66 3.07 -3.56
N LEU A 115 18.81 2.02 -4.40
CA LEU A 115 20.12 1.42 -4.65
C LEU A 115 21.12 2.46 -5.16
N THR A 116 20.72 3.29 -6.12
CA THR A 116 21.58 4.35 -6.68
C THR A 116 21.98 5.36 -5.61
N GLN A 117 21.05 5.76 -4.74
CA GLN A 117 21.32 6.70 -3.66
C GLN A 117 22.26 6.10 -2.60
N ILE A 118 22.09 4.83 -2.23
CA ILE A 118 23.00 4.13 -1.31
C ILE A 118 24.39 3.99 -1.92
N LEU A 119 24.52 3.70 -3.20
CA LEU A 119 25.83 3.65 -3.88
C LEU A 119 26.54 5.01 -3.88
N GLN A 120 25.81 6.12 -3.82
CA GLN A 120 26.36 7.47 -3.79
C GLN A 120 26.65 7.97 -2.37
N GLN A 121 25.81 7.62 -1.40
CA GLN A 121 25.81 8.18 -0.04
C GLN A 121 26.33 7.19 1.01
N ALA A 122 26.47 5.92 0.66
CA ALA A 122 26.85 4.84 1.55
C ALA A 122 26.00 4.82 2.83
N ASP A 123 26.64 4.77 3.99
CA ASP A 123 26.05 4.77 5.32
C ASP A 123 25.41 6.12 5.73
N GLN A 124 25.62 7.18 4.94
CA GLN A 124 24.99 8.50 5.15
C GLN A 124 23.59 8.59 4.54
N TYR A 125 23.12 7.57 3.82
CA TYR A 125 21.77 7.55 3.29
C TYR A 125 20.75 7.65 4.42
N ASP A 126 19.88 8.68 4.38
CA ASP A 126 18.82 8.84 5.38
C ASP A 126 17.77 7.74 5.23
N VAL A 127 17.90 6.66 5.99
CA VAL A 127 16.97 5.53 5.95
C VAL A 127 15.58 5.90 6.44
N LEU A 128 15.44 6.93 7.30
CA LEU A 128 14.16 7.33 7.87
C LEU A 128 13.22 7.93 6.81
N GLN A 129 13.76 8.46 5.71
CA GLN A 129 12.97 8.96 4.59
C GLN A 129 12.12 7.87 3.91
N LEU A 130 12.50 6.59 4.05
CA LEU A 130 11.73 5.45 3.55
C LEU A 130 10.50 5.12 4.42
N GLY A 131 10.41 5.74 5.61
CA GLY A 131 9.32 5.57 6.55
C GLY A 131 9.11 4.11 6.95
N ARG A 132 7.84 3.72 7.13
CA ARG A 132 7.47 2.36 7.57
C ARG A 132 7.93 1.22 6.65
N MET A 133 8.32 1.54 5.41
CA MET A 133 8.78 0.56 4.43
C MET A 133 10.32 0.49 4.37
N ALA A 134 11.05 1.15 5.26
CA ALA A 134 12.51 1.18 5.25
C ALA A 134 13.13 -0.22 5.19
N GLN A 135 12.85 -1.08 6.16
CA GLN A 135 13.43 -2.42 6.22
C GLN A 135 13.07 -3.28 4.99
N PRO A 136 11.79 -3.44 4.60
CA PRO A 136 11.47 -4.23 3.41
C PRO A 136 12.08 -3.63 2.13
N THR A 137 12.20 -2.30 2.02
CA THR A 137 12.86 -1.67 0.88
C THR A 137 14.34 -2.01 0.84
N LEU A 138 15.06 -1.95 1.96
CA LEU A 138 16.49 -2.29 2.03
C LEU A 138 16.75 -3.77 1.70
N LEU A 139 15.91 -4.68 2.18
CA LEU A 139 16.00 -6.11 1.83
C LEU A 139 15.80 -6.33 0.33
N ARG A 140 14.84 -5.63 -0.27
CA ARG A 140 14.59 -5.67 -1.72
C ARG A 140 15.73 -5.07 -2.52
N VAL A 141 16.31 -3.96 -2.07
CA VAL A 141 17.51 -3.34 -2.65
C VAL A 141 18.71 -4.27 -2.61
N GLN A 142 18.92 -5.00 -1.51
CA GLN A 142 19.99 -6.00 -1.41
C GLN A 142 19.80 -7.13 -2.44
N GLU A 143 18.57 -7.62 -2.60
CA GLU A 143 18.24 -8.63 -3.63
C GLU A 143 18.43 -8.06 -5.04
N LEU A 144 18.01 -6.82 -5.29
CA LEU A 144 18.24 -6.14 -6.56
C LEU A 144 19.73 -6.02 -6.88
N ALA A 145 20.54 -5.57 -5.92
CA ALA A 145 21.99 -5.50 -6.07
C ALA A 145 22.61 -6.87 -6.37
N ARG A 146 22.13 -7.94 -5.70
CA ARG A 146 22.55 -9.32 -5.97
C ARG A 146 22.24 -9.73 -7.41
N SER A 147 21.00 -9.53 -7.86
CA SER A 147 20.58 -9.89 -9.22
C SER A 147 21.31 -9.12 -10.32
N LYS A 148 21.74 -7.88 -10.04
CA LYS A 148 22.57 -7.06 -10.95
C LYS A 148 24.08 -7.35 -10.83
N GLY A 149 24.51 -8.25 -9.95
CA GLY A 149 25.93 -8.55 -9.72
C GLY A 149 26.72 -7.44 -9.02
N LEU A 150 26.02 -6.54 -8.33
CA LEU A 150 26.57 -5.36 -7.65
C LEU A 150 26.75 -5.56 -6.14
N LEU A 151 26.26 -6.67 -5.57
CA LEU A 151 26.32 -6.92 -4.13
C LEU A 151 27.74 -7.34 -3.69
N THR A 152 28.54 -6.36 -3.28
CA THR A 152 29.84 -6.58 -2.62
C THR A 152 29.66 -6.78 -1.12
N ALA A 153 30.70 -7.31 -0.44
CA ALA A 153 30.71 -7.42 1.02
C ALA A 153 30.57 -6.04 1.70
N GLU A 154 31.18 -5.00 1.13
CA GLU A 154 31.07 -3.62 1.59
C GLU A 154 29.64 -3.09 1.47
N LEU A 155 29.00 -3.26 0.30
CA LEU A 155 27.62 -2.83 0.10
C LEU A 155 26.65 -3.58 1.03
N SER A 156 26.88 -4.87 1.25
CA SER A 156 26.09 -5.64 2.22
C SER A 156 26.20 -5.06 3.62
N ALA A 157 27.43 -4.76 4.08
CA ALA A 157 27.67 -4.18 5.40
C ALA A 157 27.04 -2.78 5.55
N ILE A 158 27.05 -1.96 4.49
CA ILE A 158 26.36 -0.66 4.47
C ILE A 158 24.85 -0.87 4.65
N ILE A 159 24.24 -1.77 3.89
CA ILE A 159 22.80 -2.06 3.98
C ILE A 159 22.44 -2.58 5.37
N ASP A 160 23.23 -3.50 5.94
CA ASP A 160 23.02 -4.03 7.29
C ASP A 160 23.11 -2.91 8.35
N THR A 161 24.06 -1.98 8.17
CA THR A 161 24.20 -0.79 9.02
C THR A 161 22.97 0.11 8.92
N LEU A 162 22.47 0.39 7.72
CA LEU A 162 21.25 1.17 7.51
C LEU A 162 20.01 0.49 8.12
N ILE A 163 19.91 -0.84 8.06
CA ILE A 163 18.82 -1.60 8.70
C ILE A 163 18.87 -1.42 10.23
N SER A 164 20.06 -1.40 10.83
CA SER A 164 20.22 -1.21 12.28
C SER A 164 19.82 0.18 12.78
N GLN A 165 19.70 1.17 11.90
CA GLN A 165 19.25 2.53 12.23
C GLN A 165 17.71 2.67 12.25
N ILE A 166 16.98 1.64 11.81
CA ILE A 166 15.52 1.65 11.79
C ILE A 166 15.01 1.38 13.22
N PRO A 167 14.09 2.20 13.75
CA PRO A 167 13.55 2.06 15.10
C PRO A 167 12.68 0.83 15.32
#